data_AF-A0A852X5I5-F1
#
_entry.id   AF-A0A852X5I5-F1
#
_cell.length_a   1.000
_cell.length_b   1.000
_cell.length_c   1.000
_cell.angle_alpha   90.00
_cell.angle_beta   90.00
_cell.angle_gamma   90.00
#
_symmetry.space_group_name_H-M   'P 1'
#
loop_
_entity.id
_entity.type
_entity.pdbx_description
1 polymer ?
#
loop_
_entity_poly.entity_id
_entity_poly.type
_entity_poly.pdbx_seq_one_letter_code
_entity_poly.pdbx_strand_id
1 'polypeptide(L)'
;MSVMEKRLQLLLDAERYEQVRTEAERSGRSVAAVIREAIDLRFAADSSAERARAGAELLALAAVSEARSGRSPGEGPAELKSAYDADLVDRGPR
;
A
#
# COMPACT_ATOMS: atom_id res chain seq x y z
N MET A 1 -10.20 -1.94 13.76
CA MET A 1 -11.30 -1.24 13.08
C MET A 1 -11.94 -0.30 14.09
N SER A 2 -11.93 1.01 13.85
CA SER A 2 -12.66 1.94 14.70
C SER A 2 -14.16 1.84 14.39
N VAL A 3 -14.99 1.63 15.41
CA VAL A 3 -16.45 1.66 15.25
C VAL A 3 -16.86 3.11 14.96
N MET A 4 -17.87 3.32 14.11
CA MET A 4 -18.39 4.65 13.82
C MET A 4 -19.33 5.09 14.95
N GLU A 5 -18.83 5.84 15.92
CA GLU A 5 -19.56 6.18 17.15
C GLU A 5 -20.32 7.51 17.10
N LYS A 6 -19.98 8.39 16.14
CA LYS A 6 -20.56 9.74 16.04
C LYS A 6 -21.37 9.89 14.76
N ARG A 7 -22.61 10.40 14.89
CA ARG A 7 -23.50 10.70 13.75
C ARG A 7 -23.49 12.19 13.46
N LEU A 8 -23.26 12.54 12.20
CA LEU A 8 -23.32 13.90 11.68
C LEU A 8 -24.55 14.08 10.79
N GLN A 9 -25.23 15.22 10.91
CA GLN A 9 -26.23 15.68 9.95
C GLN A 9 -25.64 16.84 9.15
N LEU A 10 -25.67 16.73 7.82
CA LEU A 10 -25.10 17.70 6.89
C LEU A 10 -26.19 18.16 5.92
N LEU A 11 -26.29 19.46 5.70
CA LEU A 11 -27.13 20.02 4.64
C LEU A 11 -26.24 20.37 3.45
N LEU A 12 -26.64 19.89 2.27
CA LEU A 12 -26.02 20.20 1.00
C LEU A 12 -27.05 20.91 0.13
N ASP A 13 -26.60 21.83 -0.71
CA ASP A 13 -27.42 22.28 -1.84
C ASP A 13 -27.58 21.15 -2.88
N ALA A 14 -28.47 21.38 -3.84
CA ALA A 14 -28.79 20.40 -4.87
C ALA A 14 -27.54 20.03 -5.69
N GLU A 15 -26.72 21.00 -6.08
CA GLU A 15 -25.54 20.74 -6.92
C GLU A 15 -24.52 19.84 -6.21
N ARG A 16 -24.20 20.14 -4.95
CA ARG A 16 -23.27 19.34 -4.14
C ARG A 16 -23.81 17.96 -3.86
N TYR A 17 -25.11 17.83 -3.61
CA TYR A 17 -25.73 16.53 -3.43
C TYR A 17 -25.62 15.67 -4.70
N GLU A 18 -25.90 16.24 -5.87
CA GLU A 18 -25.79 15.54 -7.16
C GLU A 18 -24.36 15.07 -7.46
N GLN A 19 -23.36 15.89 -7.14
CA GLN A 19 -21.95 15.49 -7.29
C GLN A 19 -21.62 14.25 -6.45
N VAL A 20 -22.00 14.23 -5.17
CA VAL A 20 -21.71 13.09 -4.28
C VAL A 20 -22.54 11.87 -4.67
N ARG A 21 -23.80 12.06 -5.09
CA ARG A 21 -24.67 10.96 -5.56
C ARG A 21 -24.08 10.28 -6.81
N THR A 22 -23.66 11.08 -7.79
CA THR A 22 -23.04 10.56 -9.02
C THR A 22 -21.79 9.75 -8.73
N GLU A 23 -20.94 10.23 -7.82
CA GLU A 23 -19.73 9.50 -7.43
C GLU A 23 -20.04 8.21 -6.66
N ALA A 24 -21.06 8.23 -5.80
CA ALA A 24 -21.54 7.06 -5.08
C ALA A 24 -22.04 5.96 -6.05
N GLU A 25 -22.84 6.34 -7.05
CA GLU A 25 -23.31 5.45 -8.12
C GLU A 25 -22.15 4.90 -8.95
N ARG A 26 -21.25 5.78 -9.43
CA ARG A 26 -20.08 5.42 -10.24
C ARG A 26 -19.16 4.42 -9.54
N SER A 27 -18.99 4.57 -8.23
CA SER A 27 -18.09 3.73 -7.43
C SER A 27 -18.78 2.53 -6.77
N GLY A 28 -20.11 2.40 -6.89
CA GLY A 28 -20.88 1.35 -6.21
C GLY A 28 -20.85 1.47 -4.68
N ARG A 29 -20.65 2.68 -4.15
CA ARG A 29 -20.52 2.97 -2.71
C ARG A 29 -21.72 3.78 -2.21
N SER A 30 -21.92 3.80 -0.90
CA SER A 30 -22.90 4.73 -0.31
C SER A 30 -22.39 6.17 -0.34
N VAL A 31 -23.31 7.14 -0.42
CA VAL A 31 -23.03 8.58 -0.25
C VAL A 31 -22.20 8.83 1.01
N ALA A 32 -22.54 8.16 2.12
CA ALA A 32 -21.80 8.30 3.38
C ALA A 32 -20.35 7.81 3.28
N ALA A 33 -20.06 6.78 2.48
CA ALA A 33 -18.69 6.31 2.26
C ALA A 33 -17.88 7.30 1.43
N VAL A 34 -18.47 7.90 0.39
CA VAL A 34 -17.83 8.94 -0.41
C VAL A 34 -17.51 10.18 0.44
N ILE A 35 -18.45 10.61 1.29
CA ILE A 35 -18.23 11.75 2.19
C ILE A 35 -17.07 11.47 3.16
N ARG A 36 -17.02 10.26 3.75
CA ARG A 36 -15.91 9.89 4.66
C ARG A 36 -14.57 9.90 3.96
N GLU A 37 -14.47 9.32 2.77
CA GLU A 37 -13.24 9.36 1.99
C GLU A 37 -12.80 10.80 1.69
N ALA A 38 -13.74 11.69 1.32
CA ALA A 38 -13.42 13.09 1.07
C ALA A 38 -12.89 13.81 2.33
N ILE A 39 -13.43 13.47 3.51
CA ILE A 39 -12.94 13.94 4.80
C ILE A 39 -11.52 13.42 5.04
N ASP A 40 -11.31 12.10 4.91
CA ASP A 40 -10.01 11.48 5.12
C ASP A 40 -8.93 12.09 4.20
N LEU A 41 -9.24 12.28 2.91
CA LEU A 41 -8.34 12.92 1.95
C LEU A 41 -8.03 14.38 2.31
N ARG A 42 -9.03 15.12 2.81
CA ARG A 42 -8.84 16.52 3.20
C ARG A 42 -7.98 16.68 4.45
N PHE A 43 -8.10 15.75 5.40
CA PHE A 43 -7.36 15.79 6.68
C PHE A 43 -6.13 14.88 6.70
N ALA A 44 -5.81 14.20 5.59
CA ALA A 44 -4.60 13.41 5.42
C ALA A 44 -3.28 14.21 5.58
N ALA A 45 -3.30 15.53 5.81
CA ALA A 45 -2.10 16.29 6.14
C ALA A 45 -1.40 15.79 7.43
N ASP A 46 -2.13 15.21 8.39
CA ASP A 46 -1.54 14.53 9.56
C ASP A 46 -0.86 13.20 9.21
N SER A 47 -1.13 12.63 8.03
CA SER A 47 -0.52 11.38 7.55
C SER A 47 0.88 11.56 6.94
N SER A 48 1.36 12.80 6.75
CA SER A 48 2.71 13.01 6.19
C SER A 48 3.78 12.53 7.18
N ALA A 49 3.62 12.87 8.46
CA ALA A 49 4.50 12.42 9.53
C ALA A 49 4.39 10.91 9.74
N GLU A 50 3.18 10.34 9.68
CA GLU A 50 2.97 8.89 9.80
C GLU A 50 3.53 8.11 8.61
N ARG A 51 3.38 8.61 7.37
CA ARG A 51 4.00 8.01 6.18
C ARG A 51 5.51 8.10 6.21
N ALA A 52 6.07 9.23 6.65
CA ALA A 52 7.50 9.38 6.83
C ALA A 52 8.03 8.39 7.88
N ARG A 53 7.31 8.22 8.99
CA ARG A 53 7.63 7.25 10.03
C ARG A 53 7.55 5.81 9.53
N ALA A 54 6.48 5.42 8.85
CA ALA A 54 6.32 4.09 8.28
C ALA A 54 7.40 3.79 7.23
N GLY A 55 7.76 4.78 6.41
CA GLY A 55 8.87 4.68 5.46
C GLY A 55 10.22 4.48 6.16
N ALA A 56 10.48 5.20 7.25
CA ALA A 56 11.69 5.03 8.06
C ALA A 56 11.75 3.64 8.73
N GLU A 57 10.63 3.15 9.25
CA GLU A 57 10.54 1.82 9.85
C GLU A 57 10.78 0.71 8.81
N LEU A 58 10.26 0.85 7.59
CA LEU A 58 10.53 -0.08 6.49
C LEU A 58 12.00 -0.10 6.09
N LEU A 59 12.63 1.07 5.95
CA LEU A 59 14.06 1.17 5.64
C LEU A 59 14.94 0.57 6.74
N ALA A 60 14.57 0.77 8.01
CA ALA A 60 15.27 0.17 9.14
C ALA A 60 15.19 -1.36 9.12
N LEU A 61 14.01 -1.93 8.81
CA LEU A 61 13.85 -3.38 8.66
C LEU A 61 14.66 -3.93 7.48
N ALA A 62 14.72 -3.22 6.36
CA ALA A 62 15.56 -3.60 5.21
C ALA A 62 17.04 -3.61 5.58
N ALA A 63 17.53 -2.56 6.25
CA ALA A 63 18.92 -2.48 6.71
C ALA A 63 19.28 -3.59 7.71
N VAL A 64 18.37 -3.94 8.63
CA VAL A 64 18.56 -5.06 9.57
C VAL A 64 18.58 -6.40 8.83
N SER A 65 17.73 -6.58 7.82
CA SER A 65 17.72 -7.77 6.97
C SER A 65 19.05 -7.94 6.21
N GLU A 66 19.57 -6.86 5.63
CA GLU A 66 20.87 -6.85 4.94
C GLU A 66 22.02 -7.18 5.91
N ALA A 67 22.04 -6.54 7.08
CA ALA A 67 23.07 -6.77 8.10
C ALA A 67 23.04 -8.21 8.65
N ARG A 68 21.86 -8.80 8.83
CA ARG A 68 21.70 -10.17 9.35
C ARG A 68 21.95 -11.25 8.30
N SER A 69 21.70 -10.95 7.03
CA SER A 69 21.89 -11.90 5.94
C SER A 69 23.35 -12.00 5.51
N GLY A 70 24.19 -10.98 5.77
CA GLY A 70 25.59 -10.95 5.36
C GLY A 70 25.81 -11.14 3.85
N ARG A 71 24.73 -11.08 3.07
CA ARG A 71 24.61 -11.45 1.68
C ARG A 71 23.76 -10.36 1.03
N SER A 72 24.29 -9.75 -0.03
CA SER A 72 23.55 -8.77 -0.85
C SER A 72 22.22 -9.40 -1.31
N PRO A 73 21.12 -8.64 -1.45
CA PRO A 73 19.85 -9.21 -1.86
C PRO A 73 19.96 -9.85 -3.26
N GLY A 74 19.87 -11.18 -3.30
CA GLY A 74 19.87 -11.99 -4.52
C GLY A 74 21.22 -12.61 -4.84
N GLU A 75 21.19 -13.89 -5.24
CA GLU A 75 22.29 -14.48 -6.00
C GLU A 75 22.51 -13.62 -7.25
N GLY A 76 23.72 -13.09 -7.41
CA GLY A 76 24.06 -12.30 -8.59
C GLY A 76 23.83 -13.12 -9.87
N PRO A 77 23.61 -12.48 -11.03
CA PRO A 77 23.40 -13.20 -12.29
C PRO A 77 24.46 -14.28 -12.58
N ALA A 78 25.69 -14.08 -12.13
CA ALA A 78 26.77 -15.05 -12.24
C ALA A 78 26.61 -16.28 -11.33
N GLU A 79 26.11 -16.09 -10.11
CA GLU A 79 25.89 -17.14 -9.12
C GLU A 79 24.72 -18.03 -9.54
N LEU A 80 23.63 -17.41 -10.03
CA LEU A 80 22.50 -18.12 -10.63
C LEU A 80 22.94 -18.95 -11.84
N LYS A 81 23.75 -18.38 -12.75
CA LYS A 81 24.27 -19.11 -13.91
C LYS A 81 25.10 -20.33 -13.46
N SER A 82 25.99 -20.16 -12.48
CA SER A 82 26.82 -21.25 -11.97
C SER A 82 25.98 -22.37 -11.35
N ALA A 83 24.91 -22.04 -10.64
CA ALA A 83 24.01 -23.04 -10.06
C ALA A 83 23.25 -23.82 -11.15
N TYR A 84 22.80 -23.13 -12.21
CA TYR A 84 22.15 -23.75 -13.36
C TYR A 84 23.09 -24.66 -14.15
N ASP A 85 24.33 -24.21 -14.40
CA ASP A 85 25.33 -25.03 -15.09
C ASP A 85 25.60 -26.33 -14.30
N ALA A 86 25.65 -26.26 -12.97
CA ALA A 86 25.84 -27.43 -12.11
C ALA A 86 24.64 -28.40 -12.14
N ASP A 87 23.39 -27.90 -12.09
CA ASP A 87 22.17 -28.73 -12.20
C ASP A 87 22.04 -29.39 -13.58
N LEU A 88 22.45 -28.68 -14.65
CA LEU A 88 22.48 -29.23 -16.01
C LEU A 88 23.49 -30.38 -16.18
N VAL A 89 24.65 -30.26 -15.53
CA VAL A 89 25.66 -31.33 -15.51
C VAL A 89 25.17 -32.54 -14.72
N ASP A 90 24.52 -32.32 -13.58
CA ASP A 90 23.99 -33.38 -12.72
C ASP A 90 22.85 -34.16 -13.39
N ARG A 91 21.98 -33.48 -14.14
CA ARG A 91 20.83 -34.11 -14.80
C ARG A 91 21.18 -34.87 -16.08
N GLY A 92 22.35 -34.61 -16.67
CA GLY A 92 22.84 -35.23 -17.90
C GLY A 92 21.95 -34.97 -19.14
N PRO A 93 22.47 -35.11 -20.37
CA PRO A 93 21.62 -35.08 -21.55
C PRO A 93 20.74 -36.34 -21.54
N ARG A 94 19.42 -36.15 -21.59
CA ARG A 94 18.48 -37.26 -21.89
C ARG A 94 18.62 -37.73 -23.32
#